data_AF-A0A0F9A220-F1
#
_entry.id   AF-A0A0F9A220-F1
#
_cell.length_a   1.000
_cell.length_b   1.000
_cell.length_c   1.000
_cell.angle_alpha   90.00
_cell.angle_beta   90.00
_cell.angle_gamma   90.00
#
_symmetry.space_group_name_H-M   'P 1'
#
loop_
_entity.id
_entity.type
_entity.pdbx_description
1 polymer ?
#
loop_
_entity_poly.entity_id
_entity_poly.type
_entity_poly.pdbx_seq_one_letter_code
_entity_poly.pdbx_strand_id
1 'polypeptide(L)'
;ELRLITTALRAKKLNRDILKELQFEDFTDDFVAYILAQKDQDSFEPPHEYHKVKKIYKKHINDPKKLHLDLLKYKFNQIEIFSEKKPFSIDQILSYAALLIIVEDFYKLSEEIGREKIENL
;
A
#
# COMPACT_ATOMS: atom_id res chain seq x y z
N GLU A 1 4.71 2.13 -5.11
CA GLU A 1 5.25 0.91 -4.44
C GLU A 1 4.29 0.23 -3.46
N LEU A 2 3.77 0.88 -2.39
CA LEU A 2 2.90 0.20 -1.38
C LEU A 2 1.74 -0.61 -1.99
N ARG A 3 1.03 -0.02 -2.97
CA ARG A 3 -0.04 -0.69 -3.73
C ARG A 3 0.46 -1.99 -4.38
N LEU A 4 1.55 -1.90 -5.16
CA LEU A 4 2.15 -3.03 -5.87
C LEU A 4 2.53 -4.17 -4.91
N ILE A 5 3.13 -3.84 -3.77
CA ILE A 5 3.51 -4.80 -2.73
C ILE A 5 2.28 -5.50 -2.17
N THR A 6 1.25 -4.75 -1.79
CA THR A 6 0.02 -5.34 -1.27
C THR A 6 -0.71 -6.17 -2.31
N THR A 7 -0.67 -5.77 -3.59
CA THR A 7 -1.20 -6.54 -4.72
C THR A 7 -0.45 -7.86 -4.87
N ALA A 8 0.89 -7.85 -4.88
CA ALA A 8 1.70 -9.05 -4.99
C ALA A 8 1.47 -10.03 -3.82
N LEU A 9 1.45 -9.52 -2.58
CA LEU A 9 1.14 -10.32 -1.38
C LEU A 9 -0.26 -10.94 -1.46
N ARG A 10 -1.25 -10.19 -1.97
CA ARG A 10 -2.63 -10.65 -2.13
C ARG A 10 -2.78 -11.67 -3.24
N ALA A 11 -2.13 -11.44 -4.38
CA ALA A 11 -2.14 -12.35 -5.52
C ALA A 11 -1.63 -13.73 -5.09
N LYS A 12 -0.49 -13.79 -4.37
CA LYS A 12 0.05 -15.04 -3.82
C LYS A 12 -0.91 -15.71 -2.83
N LYS A 13 -1.47 -14.95 -1.90
CA LYS A 13 -2.42 -15.50 -0.90
C LYS A 13 -3.68 -16.09 -1.54
N LEU A 14 -4.15 -15.49 -2.63
CA LEU A 14 -5.37 -15.88 -3.33
C LEU A 14 -5.12 -16.80 -4.53
N ASN A 15 -3.87 -17.22 -4.75
CA ASN A 15 -3.44 -18.01 -5.91
C ASN A 15 -3.89 -17.40 -7.25
N ARG A 16 -3.74 -16.08 -7.39
CA ARG A 16 -4.05 -15.33 -8.61
C ARG A 16 -2.81 -15.11 -9.45
N ASP A 17 -3.00 -15.05 -10.76
CA ASP A 17 -1.95 -14.76 -11.71
C ASP A 17 -1.48 -13.30 -11.57
N ILE A 18 -0.24 -13.14 -11.14
CA ILE A 18 0.37 -11.83 -10.89
C ILE A 18 0.56 -11.01 -12.18
N LEU A 19 0.71 -11.67 -13.33
CA LEU A 19 0.82 -10.99 -14.62
C LEU A 19 -0.49 -10.28 -14.98
N LYS A 20 -1.63 -10.90 -14.65
CA LYS A 20 -2.96 -10.28 -14.85
C LYS A 20 -3.19 -9.13 -13.88
N GLU A 21 -2.82 -9.29 -12.62
CA GLU A 21 -2.97 -8.25 -11.60
C GLU A 21 -2.11 -7.01 -11.90
N LEU A 22 -0.98 -7.18 -12.60
CA LEU A 22 -0.06 -6.10 -12.97
C LEU A 22 -0.13 -5.69 -14.45
N GLN A 23 -1.15 -6.14 -15.20
CA GLN A 23 -1.22 -5.93 -16.66
C GLN A 23 -1.22 -4.46 -17.13
N PHE A 24 -1.55 -3.52 -16.23
CA PHE A 24 -1.58 -2.08 -16.50
C PHE A 24 -0.34 -1.34 -15.98
N GLU A 25 0.62 -2.06 -15.39
CA GLU A 25 1.87 -1.48 -14.93
C GLU A 25 2.92 -1.50 -16.05
N ASP A 26 3.93 -0.64 -15.92
CA ASP A 26 5.10 -0.67 -16.79
C ASP A 26 6.02 -1.84 -16.42
N PHE A 27 6.20 -2.80 -17.34
CA PHE A 27 7.07 -3.95 -17.11
C PHE A 27 8.56 -3.62 -17.21
N THR A 28 8.92 -2.43 -17.69
CA THR A 28 10.30 -1.94 -17.71
C THR A 28 10.71 -1.28 -16.40
N ASP A 29 9.76 -1.00 -15.51
CA ASP A 29 10.05 -0.53 -14.15
C ASP A 29 10.71 -1.64 -13.33
N ASP A 30 11.85 -1.33 -12.71
CA ASP A 30 12.65 -2.28 -11.95
C ASP A 30 11.87 -2.92 -10.79
N PHE A 31 10.96 -2.16 -10.16
CA PHE A 31 10.17 -2.66 -9.04
C PHE A 31 9.07 -3.63 -9.51
N VAL A 32 8.43 -3.34 -10.64
CA VAL A 32 7.47 -4.25 -11.28
C VAL A 32 8.19 -5.51 -11.76
N ALA A 33 9.33 -5.38 -12.43
CA ALA A 33 10.15 -6.51 -12.87
C ALA A 33 10.59 -7.38 -11.68
N TYR A 34 10.98 -6.78 -10.56
CA TYR A 34 11.30 -7.48 -9.32
C TYR A 34 10.14 -8.33 -8.79
N ILE A 35 8.91 -7.81 -8.83
CA ILE A 35 7.71 -8.57 -8.44
C ILE A 35 7.48 -9.74 -9.40
N LEU A 36 7.58 -9.49 -10.71
CA LEU A 36 7.34 -10.50 -11.74
C LEU A 36 8.39 -11.62 -11.72
N ALA A 37 9.63 -11.33 -11.35
CA ALA A 37 10.68 -12.34 -11.17
C ALA A 37 10.33 -13.38 -10.09
N GLN A 38 9.42 -13.04 -9.16
CA GLN A 38 8.95 -13.93 -8.11
C GLN A 38 7.61 -14.61 -8.45
N LYS A 39 7.12 -14.52 -9.70
CA LYS A 39 5.80 -15.03 -10.10
C LYS A 39 5.60 -16.52 -9.83
N ASP A 40 6.67 -17.32 -9.92
CA ASP A 40 6.62 -18.78 -9.75
C ASP A 40 6.96 -19.21 -8.30
N GLN A 41 7.29 -18.28 -7.41
CA GLN A 41 7.56 -18.59 -6.00
C GLN A 41 6.28 -18.76 -5.17
N ASP A 42 6.31 -19.61 -4.14
CA ASP A 42 5.15 -19.84 -3.26
C ASP A 42 4.74 -18.60 -2.46
N SER A 43 5.70 -17.72 -2.17
CA SER A 43 5.46 -16.49 -1.42
C SER A 43 6.24 -15.34 -2.02
N PHE A 44 5.68 -14.14 -1.95
CA PHE A 44 6.36 -12.92 -2.37
C PHE A 44 7.19 -12.37 -1.22
N GLU A 45 8.48 -12.17 -1.45
CA GLU A 45 9.41 -11.46 -0.58
C GLU A 45 9.60 -10.04 -1.13
N PRO A 46 9.09 -8.99 -0.45
CA PRO A 46 9.35 -7.62 -0.87
C PRO A 46 10.77 -7.19 -0.50
N PRO A 47 11.28 -6.07 -1.07
CA PRO A 47 12.55 -5.49 -0.66
C PRO A 47 12.59 -5.17 0.84
N HIS A 48 13.80 -5.06 1.38
CA HIS A 48 14.04 -5.00 2.82
C HIS A 48 13.30 -3.85 3.51
N GLU A 49 13.30 -2.66 2.91
CA GLU A 49 12.60 -1.46 3.37
C GLU A 49 11.07 -1.67 3.52
N TYR A 50 10.53 -2.68 2.84
CA TYR A 50 9.11 -3.04 2.85
C TYR A 50 8.79 -4.29 3.66
N HIS A 51 9.76 -4.90 4.36
CA HIS A 51 9.49 -6.02 5.26
C HIS A 51 8.43 -5.69 6.33
N LYS A 52 8.40 -4.44 6.82
CA LYS A 52 7.38 -3.99 7.78
C LYS A 52 5.97 -4.03 7.18
N VAL A 53 5.82 -3.72 5.88
CA VAL A 53 4.54 -3.81 5.16
C VAL A 53 4.06 -5.24 5.09
N LYS A 54 4.95 -6.19 4.74
CA LYS A 54 4.61 -7.63 4.75
C LYS A 54 4.19 -8.13 6.14
N LYS A 55 4.84 -7.66 7.21
CA LYS A 55 4.45 -7.98 8.59
C LYS A 55 3.05 -7.45 8.92
N ILE A 56 2.76 -6.19 8.57
CA ILE A 56 1.42 -5.58 8.75
C ILE A 56 0.37 -6.39 7.97
N TYR A 57 0.66 -6.70 6.70
CA TYR A 57 -0.21 -7.48 5.83
C TYR A 57 -0.55 -8.86 6.44
N LYS A 58 0.48 -9.65 6.78
CA LYS A 58 0.28 -10.99 7.37
C LYS A 58 -0.53 -10.94 8.67
N LYS A 59 -0.33 -9.91 9.48
CA LYS A 59 -1.01 -9.75 10.78
C LYS A 59 -2.49 -9.39 10.62
N HIS A 60 -2.84 -8.62 9.59
CA HIS A 60 -4.17 -8.00 9.47
C HIS A 60 -4.96 -8.40 8.22
N ILE A 61 -4.47 -9.35 7.41
CA ILE A 61 -5.14 -9.72 6.15
C ILE A 61 -6.62 -10.15 6.30
N ASN A 62 -6.99 -10.73 7.44
CA ASN A 62 -8.37 -11.15 7.69
C ASN A 62 -9.26 -10.02 8.25
N ASP A 63 -8.71 -8.84 8.49
CA ASP A 63 -9.42 -7.65 8.96
C ASP A 63 -9.05 -6.47 8.04
N PRO A 64 -9.79 -6.28 6.93
CA PRO A 64 -9.48 -5.28 5.92
C PRO A 64 -9.41 -3.85 6.48
N LYS A 65 -10.27 -3.52 7.46
CA LYS A 65 -10.30 -2.21 8.10
C LYS A 65 -9.02 -1.97 8.89
N LYS A 66 -8.60 -2.95 9.68
CA LYS A 66 -7.37 -2.86 10.47
C LYS A 66 -6.12 -2.90 9.60
N LEU A 67 -6.12 -3.71 8.54
CA LEU A 67 -5.05 -3.73 7.55
C LEU A 67 -4.88 -2.35 6.93
N HIS A 68 -5.98 -1.76 6.45
CA HIS A 68 -5.94 -0.44 5.85
C HIS A 68 -5.42 0.62 6.83
N LEU A 69 -5.95 0.66 8.05
CA LEU A 69 -5.51 1.61 9.08
C LEU A 69 -4.02 1.49 9.39
N ASP A 70 -3.51 0.27 9.58
CA ASP A 70 -2.10 0.08 9.93
C ASP A 70 -1.15 0.35 8.74
N LEU A 71 -1.61 0.14 7.50
CA LEU A 71 -0.89 0.60 6.30
C LEU A 71 -0.86 2.13 6.20
N LEU A 72 -1.96 2.82 6.52
CA LEU A 72 -2.00 4.27 6.59
C LEU A 72 -1.05 4.81 7.67
N LYS A 73 -1.05 4.21 8.87
CA LYS A 73 -0.08 4.56 9.92
C LYS A 73 1.37 4.33 9.49
N TYR A 74 1.64 3.25 8.75
CA TYR A 74 2.97 3.05 8.17
C TYR A 74 3.33 4.19 7.22
N LYS A 75 2.45 4.55 6.28
CA LYS A 75 2.67 5.66 5.35
C LYS A 75 2.87 7.00 6.07
N PHE A 76 2.05 7.26 7.08
CA PHE A 76 2.13 8.46 7.93
C PHE A 76 3.52 8.60 8.57
N ASN A 77 3.97 7.53 9.24
CA ASN A 77 5.29 7.50 9.88
C ASN A 77 6.44 7.68 8.86
N GLN A 78 6.31 7.11 7.66
CA GLN A 78 7.34 7.30 6.64
C GLN A 78 7.44 8.75 6.21
N ILE A 79 6.31 9.43 5.98
CA ILE A 79 6.30 10.86 5.64
C ILE A 79 6.94 11.69 6.76
N GLU A 80 6.64 11.40 8.03
CA GLU A 80 7.26 12.11 9.16
C GLU A 80 8.78 11.92 9.23
N ILE A 81 9.30 10.74 8.85
CA ILE A 81 10.74 10.48 8.81
C ILE A 81 11.43 11.33 7.74
N PHE A 82 10.78 11.51 6.58
CA PHE A 82 11.34 12.29 5.47
C PHE A 82 11.11 13.81 5.60
N SER A 83 10.21 14.25 6.47
CA SER A 83 9.91 15.67 6.66
C SER A 83 11.13 16.40 7.26
N GLU A 84 11.68 17.37 6.53
CA GLU A 84 12.69 18.26 7.07
C GLU A 84 12.13 19.02 8.29
N LYS A 85 12.88 19.06 9.39
CA LYS A 85 12.49 19.80 10.60
C LYS A 85 12.65 21.32 10.49
N LYS A 86 13.02 21.84 9.31
CA LYS A 86 13.20 23.27 9.09
C LYS A 86 11.82 23.91 8.91
N PRO A 87 11.47 24.94 9.70
CA PRO A 87 10.23 25.65 9.48
C PRO A 87 10.24 26.31 8.09
N PHE A 88 9.12 26.19 7.37
CA PHE A 88 8.88 26.78 6.03
C PHE A 88 9.71 26.22 4.86
N SER A 89 10.17 24.96 4.91
CA SER A 89 10.67 24.28 3.71
C SER A 89 9.52 23.74 2.84
N ILE A 90 9.76 23.60 1.53
CA ILE A 90 8.80 22.97 0.62
C ILE A 90 8.50 21.54 1.08
N ASP A 91 9.51 20.81 1.52
CA ASP A 91 9.35 19.43 2.03
C ASP A 91 8.43 19.36 3.24
N GLN A 92 8.52 20.33 4.17
CA GLN A 92 7.62 20.40 5.33
C GLN A 92 6.17 20.72 4.92
N ILE A 93 5.97 21.63 3.95
CA ILE A 93 4.64 21.96 3.43
C ILE A 93 4.03 20.74 2.72
N LEU A 94 4.80 20.08 1.86
CA LEU A 94 4.35 18.88 1.13
C LEU A 94 4.07 17.72 2.07
N SER A 95 4.92 17.52 3.08
CA SER A 95 4.71 16.48 4.09
C SER A 95 3.42 16.75 4.87
N TYR A 96 3.22 17.98 5.34
CA TYR A 96 1.98 18.36 6.02
C TYR A 96 0.74 18.14 5.14
N ALA A 97 0.78 18.58 3.87
CA ALA A 97 -0.33 18.37 2.93
C ALA A 97 -0.62 16.88 2.71
N ALA A 98 0.41 16.06 2.53
CA ALA A 98 0.25 14.61 2.35
C ALA A 98 -0.34 13.93 3.60
N LEU A 99 0.09 14.33 4.80
CA LEU A 99 -0.46 13.83 6.06
C LEU A 99 -1.93 14.23 6.23
N LEU A 100 -2.26 15.48 5.91
CA LEU A 100 -3.63 15.98 5.95
C LEU A 100 -4.56 15.19 5.01
N ILE A 101 -4.14 14.98 3.76
CA ILE A 101 -4.89 14.18 2.77
C ILE A 101 -5.14 12.76 3.31
N ILE A 102 -4.13 12.11 3.91
CA ILE A 102 -4.29 10.76 4.49
C ILE A 102 -5.38 10.75 5.57
N VAL A 103 -5.39 11.76 6.44
CA VAL A 103 -6.36 11.86 7.54
C VAL A 103 -7.76 12.15 7.00
N GLU A 104 -7.90 13.11 6.09
CA GLU A 104 -9.18 13.46 5.49
C GLU A 104 -9.79 12.27 4.73
N ASP A 105 -8.99 11.58 3.92
CA ASP A 105 -9.46 10.41 3.17
C ASP A 105 -9.87 9.27 4.10
N PHE A 106 -9.16 9.09 5.22
CA PHE A 106 -9.57 8.12 6.24
C PHE A 106 -10.93 8.48 6.86
N TYR A 107 -11.18 9.75 7.19
CA TYR A 107 -12.46 10.19 7.75
C TYR A 107 -13.61 10.21 6.74
N LYS A 108 -13.32 10.28 5.44
CA LYS A 108 -14.32 10.12 4.37
C LYS A 108 -14.80 8.66 4.22
N LEU A 109 -14.11 7.68 4.82
CA LEU A 109 -14.54 6.29 4.76
C LEU A 109 -15.87 6.12 5.51
N SER A 110 -16.91 5.74 4.77
CA SER A 110 -18.21 5.35 5.31
C SER A 110 -18.50 3.90 4.98
N GLU A 111 -18.96 3.14 5.99
CA GLU A 111 -19.38 1.76 5.80
C GLU A 111 -20.59 1.67 4.86
N GLU A 112 -21.51 2.62 4.95
CA GLU A 112 -22.71 2.70 4.10
C GLU A 112 -22.34 2.87 2.63
N ILE A 113 -21.48 3.85 2.31
CA ILE A 113 -20.97 4.06 0.95
C ILE A 113 -20.16 2.84 0.47
N GLY A 114 -19.43 2.19 1.38
CA GLY A 114 -18.68 0.98 1.07
C GLY A 114 -19.58 -0.18 0.64
N ARG A 115 -20.70 -0.39 1.34
CA ARG A 115 -21.69 -1.44 1.02
C ARG A 115 -22.37 -1.16 -0.32
N GLU A 116 -22.82 0.07 -0.55
CA GLU A 116 -23.45 0.49 -1.80
C GLU A 116 -22.55 0.22 -3.02
N LYS A 117 -21.24 0.49 -2.91
CA LYS A 117 -20.29 0.20 -4.00
C LYS A 117 -20.08 -1.29 -4.26
N ILE A 118 -20.15 -2.13 -3.22
CA ILE A 118 -19.98 -3.58 -3.37
C ILE A 118 -21.23 -4.21 -4.01
N GLU A 119 -22.42 -3.72 -3.67
CA GLU A 119 -23.68 -4.23 -4.24
C GLU A 119 -23.82 -3.89 -5.74
N ASN A 120 -23.14 -2.85 -6.20
CA ASN A 120 -23.14 -2.39 -7.59
C ASN A 120 -21.95 -2.90 -8.44
N LEU A 121 -21.10 -3.79 -7.90
CA LEU A 121 -19.96 -4.41 -8.58
C LEU A 121 -20.30 -5.78 -9.15
#